data_AF-A0AAV5ECX7-F1
#
_entry.id   AF-A0AAV5ECX7-F1
#
_cell.length_a   1.000
_cell.length_b   1.000
_cell.length_c   1.000
_cell.angle_alpha   90.00
_cell.angle_beta   90.00
_cell.angle_gamma   90.00
#
_symmetry.space_group_name_H-M   'P 1'
#
loop_
_entity.id
_entity.type
_entity.pdbx_description
1 polymer ?
#
loop_
_entity_poly.entity_id
_entity_poly.type
_entity_poly.pdbx_seq_one_letter_code
_entity_poly.pdbx_strand_id
1 'polypeptide(L)'
;MSPAATAGEPLRSASSIIADAARGYHILKIDGYSLTKGTPNGEYIKSHTLTLGGHRWYIRYYPNGDRSESKDYVSFFLALDQSVDKAVKARFQIRFMDTVDKKALALGGVHSYTSNGCYGYTKFIKKEDFEKSELLKYDSFSVRCDIIVLNEFRVEETANTSTPAFVTVPPSNLHQHLGDLLRSEKGADVVFEVGNKTFAAHR
;
A
#
# COMPACT_ATOMS: atom_id res chain seq x y z
N MET A 1 34.43 -33.44 39.46
CA MET A 1 33.19 -32.65 39.35
C MET A 1 33.25 -31.87 38.05
N SER A 2 32.49 -32.26 37.04
CA SER A 2 32.39 -31.52 35.77
C SER A 2 31.38 -30.37 35.91
N PRO A 3 31.58 -29.21 35.26
CA PRO A 3 30.60 -28.14 35.29
C PRO A 3 29.41 -28.51 34.41
N ALA A 4 28.21 -28.30 34.95
CA ALA A 4 26.96 -28.48 34.22
C ALA A 4 26.85 -27.43 33.10
N ALA A 5 26.56 -27.89 31.88
CA ALA A 5 26.30 -27.01 30.75
C ALA A 5 24.98 -26.26 30.97
N THR A 6 25.05 -24.94 31.12
CA THR A 6 23.88 -24.08 31.12
C THR A 6 23.24 -24.16 29.73
N ALA A 7 22.02 -24.68 29.65
CA ALA A 7 21.25 -24.67 28.41
C ALA A 7 21.00 -23.21 28.02
N GLY A 8 21.58 -22.77 26.90
CA GLY A 8 21.37 -21.42 26.38
C GLY A 8 19.89 -21.20 26.07
N GLU A 9 19.34 -20.09 26.52
CA GLU A 9 17.96 -19.72 26.19
C GLU A 9 17.77 -19.66 24.67
N PRO A 10 16.62 -20.15 24.15
CA PRO A 10 16.38 -20.14 22.72
C PRO A 10 16.31 -18.70 22.19
N LEU A 11 17.08 -18.42 21.15
CA LEU A 11 17.02 -17.15 20.42
C LEU A 11 15.62 -16.99 19.82
N ARG A 12 14.89 -15.97 20.28
CA ARG A 12 13.57 -15.60 19.77
C ARG A 12 13.71 -14.49 18.74
N SER A 13 13.30 -14.76 17.50
CA SER A 13 13.12 -13.76 16.45
C SER A 13 11.64 -13.68 16.08
N ALA A 14 11.17 -12.47 15.74
CA ALA A 14 9.82 -12.22 15.27
C ALA A 14 9.83 -11.15 14.17
N SER A 15 9.00 -11.34 13.15
CA SER A 15 8.80 -10.36 12.09
C SER A 15 7.33 -10.30 11.69
N SER A 16 6.95 -9.19 11.07
CA SER A 16 5.61 -8.94 10.54
C SER A 16 5.69 -8.60 9.05
N ILE A 17 4.69 -9.05 8.29
CA ILE A 17 4.51 -8.69 6.89
C ILE A 17 3.33 -7.74 6.83
N ILE A 18 3.60 -6.48 6.49
CA ILE A 18 2.60 -5.43 6.39
C ILE A 18 2.19 -5.30 4.92
N ALA A 19 0.91 -5.55 4.66
CA ALA A 19 0.29 -5.32 3.36
C ALA A 19 -0.40 -3.97 3.36
N ASP A 20 0.11 -3.02 2.58
CA ASP A 20 -0.54 -1.74 2.36
C ASP A 20 -1.47 -1.82 1.13
N ALA A 21 -2.62 -1.15 1.21
CA ALA A 21 -3.59 -1.13 0.13
C ALA A 21 -4.46 0.13 0.16
N ALA A 22 -4.54 0.81 -0.98
CA ALA A 22 -5.48 1.90 -1.18
C ALA A 22 -6.86 1.36 -1.57
N ARG A 23 -7.92 1.82 -0.89
CA ARG A 23 -9.29 1.40 -1.14
C ARG A 23 -10.15 2.60 -1.54
N GLY A 24 -11.02 2.41 -2.52
CA GLY A 24 -11.93 3.45 -2.97
C GLY A 24 -13.04 2.86 -3.84
N TYR A 25 -13.94 3.71 -4.30
CA TYR A 25 -14.97 3.30 -5.26
C TYR A 25 -15.28 4.43 -6.24
N HIS A 26 -15.76 4.06 -7.43
CA HIS A 26 -16.26 4.98 -8.43
C HIS A 26 -17.72 4.68 -8.73
N ILE A 27 -18.58 5.70 -8.73
CA ILE A 27 -19.97 5.59 -9.13
C ILE A 27 -20.11 6.19 -10.52
N LEU A 28 -20.58 5.37 -11.46
CA LEU A 28 -20.89 5.79 -12.82
C LEU A 28 -22.41 5.75 -13.02
N LYS A 29 -23.00 6.93 -13.21
CA LYS A 29 -24.39 7.07 -13.66
C LYS A 29 -24.43 7.08 -15.18
N ILE A 30 -25.30 6.27 -15.76
CA ILE A 30 -25.66 6.31 -17.17
C ILE A 30 -27.06 6.92 -17.22
N ASP A 31 -27.15 8.05 -17.90
CA ASP A 31 -28.38 8.82 -18.09
C ASP A 31 -28.66 8.87 -19.59
N GLY A 32 -29.82 8.37 -20.02
CA GLY A 32 -30.14 8.17 -21.43
C GLY A 32 -29.62 6.84 -22.00
N TYR A 33 -29.85 5.72 -21.29
CA TYR A 33 -29.44 4.38 -21.73
C TYR A 33 -29.91 4.05 -23.16
N SER A 34 -31.12 4.45 -23.52
CA SER A 34 -31.67 4.26 -24.86
C SER A 34 -30.78 4.86 -25.96
N LEU A 35 -30.16 6.01 -25.69
CA LEU A 35 -29.25 6.70 -26.61
C LEU A 35 -27.88 6.02 -26.70
N THR A 36 -27.39 5.45 -25.59
CA THR A 36 -26.09 4.75 -25.60
C THR A 36 -26.14 3.47 -26.44
N LYS A 37 -27.33 2.90 -26.69
CA LYS A 37 -27.49 1.75 -27.60
C LYS A 37 -27.11 2.07 -29.06
N GLY A 38 -26.94 3.34 -29.43
CA GLY A 38 -26.37 3.72 -30.73
C GLY A 38 -24.87 3.44 -30.87
N THR A 39 -24.14 3.17 -29.78
CA THR A 39 -22.71 2.85 -29.82
C THR A 39 -22.47 1.48 -30.47
N PRO A 40 -21.55 1.36 -31.44
CA PRO A 40 -21.21 0.07 -32.06
C PRO A 40 -20.76 -1.00 -31.04
N ASN A 41 -20.99 -2.28 -31.36
CA ASN A 41 -20.41 -3.39 -30.60
C ASN A 41 -18.87 -3.30 -30.62
N GLY A 42 -18.23 -3.57 -29.48
CA GLY A 42 -16.78 -3.44 -29.34
C GLY A 42 -16.28 -2.01 -29.07
N GLU A 43 -17.15 -0.99 -29.14
CA GLU A 43 -16.84 0.37 -28.73
C GLU A 43 -17.36 0.67 -27.33
N TYR A 44 -16.61 1.49 -26.58
CA TYR A 44 -16.97 1.87 -25.22
C TYR A 44 -17.08 3.37 -25.05
N ILE A 45 -17.91 3.74 -24.08
CA ILE A 45 -17.99 5.08 -23.52
C ILE A 45 -17.08 5.10 -22.28
N LYS A 46 -16.13 6.05 -22.25
CA LYS A 46 -15.16 6.23 -21.15
C LYS A 46 -15.82 7.03 -20.01
N SER A 47 -15.74 6.53 -18.78
CA SER A 47 -16.09 7.33 -17.59
C SER A 47 -15.04 8.41 -17.30
N HIS A 48 -15.36 9.31 -16.37
CA HIS A 48 -14.33 10.18 -15.80
C HIS A 48 -13.24 9.37 -15.09
N THR A 49 -12.03 9.95 -15.02
CA THR A 49 -10.88 9.32 -14.40
C THR A 49 -10.90 9.52 -12.88
N LEU A 50 -10.63 8.46 -12.12
CA LEU A 50 -10.43 8.47 -10.67
C LEU A 50 -8.96 8.17 -10.36
N THR A 51 -8.37 8.90 -9.40
CA THR A 51 -7.03 8.57 -8.88
C THR A 51 -7.14 7.76 -7.59
N LEU A 52 -6.51 6.59 -7.54
CA LEU A 52 -6.48 5.71 -6.37
C LEU A 52 -5.17 4.93 -6.33
N GLY A 53 -4.52 4.90 -5.16
CA GLY A 53 -3.25 4.19 -4.97
C GLY A 53 -2.12 4.73 -5.84
N GLY A 54 -2.11 6.03 -6.15
CA GLY A 54 -1.13 6.65 -7.04
C GLY A 54 -1.34 6.37 -8.53
N HIS A 55 -2.44 5.70 -8.89
CA HIS A 55 -2.76 5.34 -10.27
C HIS A 55 -4.09 5.94 -10.72
N ARG A 56 -4.18 6.27 -12.00
CA ARG A 56 -5.39 6.76 -12.65
C ARG A 56 -6.17 5.61 -13.25
N TRP A 57 -7.47 5.59 -12.97
CA TRP A 57 -8.38 4.53 -13.37
C TRP A 57 -9.62 5.11 -14.02
N TYR A 58 -10.26 4.35 -14.90
CA TYR A 58 -11.58 4.69 -15.42
C TYR A 58 -12.37 3.42 -15.73
N ILE A 59 -13.68 3.56 -15.87
CA ILE A 59 -14.58 2.49 -16.28
C ILE A 59 -14.82 2.61 -17.79
N ARG A 60 -14.69 1.49 -18.49
CA ARG A 60 -15.18 1.32 -19.87
C ARG A 60 -16.58 0.72 -19.82
N TYR A 61 -17.54 1.42 -20.40
CA TYR A 61 -18.92 0.97 -20.52
C TYR A 61 -19.22 0.61 -21.97
N TYR A 62 -19.57 -0.66 -22.21
CA TYR A 62 -19.96 -1.17 -23.52
C TYR A 62 -21.47 -1.46 -23.50
N PRO A 63 -22.32 -0.58 -24.04
CA PRO A 63 -23.77 -0.78 -24.05
C PRO A 63 -24.20 -2.00 -24.88
N ASN A 64 -23.38 -2.36 -25.88
CA ASN A 64 -23.65 -3.43 -26.82
C ASN A 64 -22.57 -4.53 -26.81
N GLY A 65 -21.86 -4.74 -25.70
CA GLY A 65 -20.85 -5.78 -25.58
C GLY A 65 -19.45 -5.35 -26.02
N ASP A 66 -18.42 -5.90 -25.38
CA ASP A 66 -16.99 -5.72 -25.73
C ASP A 66 -16.55 -6.46 -26.99
N ARG A 67 -17.32 -7.47 -27.42
CA ARG A 67 -17.02 -8.32 -28.57
C ARG A 67 -18.28 -8.94 -29.15
N SER A 68 -18.16 -9.59 -30.30
CA SER A 68 -19.30 -10.17 -31.01
C SER A 68 -20.06 -11.21 -30.16
N GLU A 69 -19.36 -12.00 -29.33
CA GLU A 69 -19.98 -13.03 -28.48
C GLU A 69 -20.72 -12.45 -27.27
N SER A 70 -20.56 -11.16 -26.99
CA SER A 70 -21.23 -10.41 -25.92
C SER A 70 -22.20 -9.35 -26.44
N LYS A 71 -22.54 -9.34 -27.74
CA LYS A 71 -23.42 -8.34 -28.36
C LYS A 71 -24.78 -8.13 -27.67
N ASP A 72 -25.30 -9.18 -27.05
CA ASP A 72 -26.59 -9.19 -26.35
C ASP A 72 -26.47 -8.82 -24.87
N TYR A 73 -25.29 -8.42 -24.43
CA TYR A 73 -24.96 -8.06 -23.06
C TYR A 73 -24.47 -6.62 -22.97
N VAL A 74 -24.67 -6.01 -21.81
CA VAL A 74 -23.88 -4.86 -21.38
C VAL A 74 -22.59 -5.38 -20.76
N SER A 75 -21.46 -4.71 -21.02
CA SER A 75 -20.16 -5.05 -20.44
C SER A 75 -19.54 -3.85 -19.72
N PHE A 76 -18.79 -4.13 -18.66
CA PHE A 76 -18.06 -3.12 -17.91
C PHE A 76 -16.64 -3.60 -17.59
N PHE A 77 -15.67 -2.71 -17.73
CA PHE A 77 -14.27 -2.98 -17.40
C PHE A 77 -13.69 -1.85 -16.58
N LEU A 78 -12.84 -2.18 -15.61
CA LEU A 78 -11.93 -1.24 -14.99
C LEU A 78 -10.65 -1.19 -15.85
N ALA A 79 -10.18 0.00 -16.17
CA ALA A 79 -9.00 0.22 -17.00
C ALA A 79 -8.02 1.18 -16.32
N LEU A 80 -6.73 0.91 -16.52
CA LEU A 80 -5.65 1.79 -16.10
C LEU A 80 -5.45 2.91 -17.14
N ASP A 81 -5.41 4.17 -16.70
CA ASP A 81 -5.30 5.37 -17.57
C ASP A 81 -3.87 5.89 -17.64
N GLN A 82 -2.89 5.00 -17.74
CA GLN A 82 -1.47 5.36 -17.76
C GLN A 82 -0.60 4.19 -18.21
N SER A 83 0.59 4.54 -18.70
CA SER A 83 1.72 3.61 -18.81
C SER A 83 2.38 3.42 -17.45
N VAL A 84 2.84 2.20 -17.17
CA VAL A 84 3.51 1.83 -15.93
C VAL A 84 4.71 0.94 -16.24
N ASP A 85 5.79 1.12 -15.48
CA ASP A 85 7.01 0.30 -15.63
C ASP A 85 6.83 -1.10 -15.02
N LYS A 86 6.03 -1.20 -13.96
CA LYS A 86 5.68 -2.44 -13.28
C LYS A 86 4.16 -2.60 -13.26
N ALA A 87 3.71 -3.84 -13.39
CA ALA A 87 2.28 -4.13 -13.37
C ALA A 87 1.66 -3.79 -12.01
N VAL A 88 0.50 -3.11 -12.05
CA VAL A 88 -0.24 -2.69 -10.87
C VAL A 88 -1.20 -3.81 -10.45
N LYS A 89 -1.11 -4.25 -9.19
CA LYS A 89 -2.00 -5.28 -8.66
C LYS A 89 -3.25 -4.64 -8.07
N ALA A 90 -4.43 -5.01 -8.57
CA ALA A 90 -5.67 -4.49 -8.04
C ALA A 90 -6.79 -5.55 -8.02
N ARG A 91 -7.69 -5.43 -7.06
CA ARG A 91 -8.99 -6.11 -7.03
C ARG A 91 -10.07 -5.11 -7.33
N PHE A 92 -11.13 -5.55 -7.96
CA PHE A 92 -12.31 -4.72 -8.14
C PHE A 92 -13.58 -5.56 -8.16
N GLN A 93 -14.71 -4.89 -7.96
CA GLN A 93 -16.04 -5.46 -8.15
C GLN A 93 -16.97 -4.37 -8.69
N ILE A 94 -17.73 -4.69 -9.75
CA ILE A 94 -18.73 -3.78 -10.31
C ILE A 94 -20.12 -4.33 -9.97
N ARG A 95 -21.01 -3.47 -9.46
CA ARG A 95 -22.39 -3.83 -9.07
C ARG A 95 -23.35 -2.69 -9.39
N PHE A 96 -24.61 -3.01 -9.63
CA PHE A 96 -25.66 -1.99 -9.69
C PHE A 96 -25.86 -1.35 -8.32
N MET A 97 -26.06 -0.03 -8.28
CA MET A 97 -26.18 0.71 -7.01
C MET A 97 -27.34 0.18 -6.16
N ASP A 98 -28.49 -0.10 -6.77
CA ASP A 98 -29.70 -0.64 -6.13
C ASP A 98 -29.52 -2.04 -5.49
N THR A 99 -28.37 -2.68 -5.72
CA THR A 99 -28.02 -3.99 -5.17
C THR A 99 -26.92 -3.95 -4.10
N VAL A 100 -26.30 -2.79 -3.86
CA VAL A 100 -25.12 -2.65 -2.99
C VAL A 100 -25.42 -3.00 -1.54
N ASP A 101 -26.60 -2.62 -1.03
CA ASP A 101 -26.99 -2.89 0.38
C ASP A 101 -27.48 -4.32 0.59
N LYS A 102 -27.81 -5.05 -0.49
CA LYS A 102 -28.39 -6.40 -0.43
C LYS A 102 -27.35 -7.51 -0.48
N LYS A 103 -26.11 -7.21 -0.89
CA LYS A 103 -25.04 -8.21 -1.06
C LYS A 103 -23.73 -7.72 -0.47
N ALA A 104 -23.11 -8.57 0.34
CA ALA A 104 -21.75 -8.35 0.83
C ALA A 104 -20.76 -8.14 -0.34
N LEU A 105 -19.75 -7.31 -0.10
CA LEU A 105 -18.64 -7.11 -1.01
C LEU A 105 -17.88 -8.43 -1.19
N ALA A 106 -17.98 -9.01 -2.38
CA ALA A 106 -17.26 -10.21 -2.78
C ALA A 106 -16.26 -9.80 -3.86
N LEU A 107 -15.18 -9.13 -3.43
CA LEU A 107 -14.12 -8.71 -4.34
C LEU A 107 -13.51 -9.94 -5.01
N GLY A 108 -13.36 -9.87 -6.34
CA GLY A 108 -12.79 -10.94 -7.14
C GLY A 108 -11.30 -11.17 -6.87
N GLY A 109 -10.69 -12.03 -7.67
CA GLY A 109 -9.25 -12.29 -7.66
C GLY A 109 -8.41 -11.03 -7.90
N VAL A 110 -7.11 -11.13 -7.60
CA VAL A 110 -6.16 -10.06 -7.90
C VAL A 110 -5.87 -10.05 -9.39
N HIS A 111 -6.02 -8.90 -10.03
CA HIS A 111 -5.64 -8.67 -11.41
C HIS A 111 -4.32 -7.89 -11.48
N SER A 112 -3.53 -8.16 -12.51
CA SER A 112 -2.23 -7.53 -12.76
C SER A 112 -2.33 -6.63 -13.99
N TYR A 113 -2.50 -5.33 -13.78
CA TYR A 113 -2.69 -4.34 -14.84
C TYR A 113 -1.35 -3.91 -15.42
N THR A 114 -1.12 -4.18 -16.69
CA THR A 114 -0.04 -3.57 -17.48
C THR A 114 -0.46 -2.20 -18.02
N SER A 115 0.45 -1.49 -18.68
CA SER A 115 0.20 -0.19 -19.33
C SER A 115 -1.09 -0.19 -20.15
N ASN A 116 -2.03 0.68 -19.79
CA ASN A 116 -3.35 0.81 -20.41
C ASN A 116 -4.22 -0.47 -20.42
N GLY A 117 -3.87 -1.45 -19.58
CA GLY A 117 -4.58 -2.71 -19.43
C GLY A 117 -5.95 -2.55 -18.76
N CYS A 118 -6.82 -3.53 -18.96
CA CYS A 118 -8.16 -3.55 -18.36
C CYS A 118 -8.62 -4.96 -18.01
N TYR A 119 -9.47 -5.06 -16.98
CA TYR A 119 -10.16 -6.29 -16.59
C TYR A 119 -11.63 -5.96 -16.28
N GLY A 120 -12.52 -6.91 -16.53
CA GLY A 120 -13.96 -6.63 -16.44
C GLY A 120 -14.85 -7.82 -16.68
N TYR A 121 -16.12 -7.51 -16.92
CA TYR A 121 -17.20 -8.46 -17.12
C TYR A 121 -17.71 -8.34 -18.56
N THR A 122 -17.22 -9.22 -19.44
CA THR A 122 -17.71 -9.34 -20.83
C THR A 122 -19.23 -9.55 -20.89
N LYS A 123 -19.80 -10.36 -19.99
CA LYS A 123 -21.25 -10.62 -19.92
C LYS A 123 -21.81 -10.18 -18.57
N PHE A 124 -21.82 -8.87 -18.30
CA PHE A 124 -22.24 -8.32 -17.00
C PHE A 124 -23.74 -8.53 -16.75
N ILE A 125 -24.57 -8.15 -17.72
CA ILE A 125 -26.02 -8.42 -17.70
C ILE A 125 -26.53 -8.56 -19.13
N LYS A 126 -27.45 -9.50 -19.37
CA LYS A 126 -28.12 -9.63 -20.67
C LYS A 126 -29.06 -8.43 -20.86
N LYS A 127 -29.01 -7.78 -22.02
CA LYS A 127 -29.78 -6.55 -22.29
C LYS A 127 -31.28 -6.76 -22.11
N GLU A 128 -31.80 -7.86 -22.62
CA GLU A 128 -33.22 -8.22 -22.48
C GLU A 128 -33.66 -8.30 -21.02
N ASP A 129 -32.88 -8.97 -20.17
CA ASP A 129 -33.20 -9.13 -18.75
C ASP A 129 -33.05 -7.79 -18.01
N PHE A 130 -32.04 -7.01 -18.39
CA PHE A 130 -31.78 -5.69 -17.82
C PHE A 130 -32.92 -4.71 -18.12
N GLU A 131 -33.37 -4.63 -19.37
CA GLU A 131 -34.43 -3.72 -19.81
C GLU A 131 -35.81 -4.04 -19.20
N LYS A 132 -36.04 -5.30 -18.80
CA LYS A 132 -37.25 -5.73 -18.09
C LYS A 132 -37.14 -5.60 -16.56
N SER A 133 -35.95 -5.30 -16.05
CA SER A 133 -35.69 -5.24 -14.61
C SER A 133 -35.97 -3.86 -14.02
N GLU A 134 -36.16 -3.82 -12.70
CA GLU A 134 -36.27 -2.55 -11.95
C GLU A 134 -34.93 -1.78 -11.86
N LEU A 135 -33.82 -2.32 -12.37
CA LEU A 135 -32.51 -1.68 -12.33
C LEU A 135 -32.42 -0.47 -13.27
N LEU A 136 -33.22 -0.47 -14.34
CA LEU A 136 -33.32 0.63 -15.29
C LEU A 136 -34.55 1.47 -14.95
N LYS A 137 -34.33 2.69 -14.47
CA LYS A 137 -35.40 3.61 -14.04
C LYS A 137 -35.30 4.90 -14.83
N TYR A 138 -36.38 5.32 -15.48
CA TYR A 138 -36.44 6.57 -16.24
C TYR A 138 -35.27 6.69 -17.25
N ASP A 139 -35.00 5.61 -17.99
CA ASP A 139 -33.88 5.50 -18.95
C ASP A 139 -32.49 5.74 -18.33
N SER A 140 -32.36 5.56 -17.02
CA SER A 140 -31.15 5.77 -16.25
C SER A 140 -30.84 4.58 -15.35
N PHE A 141 -29.55 4.36 -15.11
CA PHE A 141 -29.08 3.42 -14.09
C PHE A 141 -27.71 3.85 -13.59
N SER A 142 -27.22 3.18 -12.55
CA SER A 142 -25.90 3.46 -12.02
C SER A 142 -25.19 2.21 -11.54
N VAL A 143 -23.88 2.18 -11.76
CA VAL A 143 -23.00 1.14 -11.27
C VAL A 143 -21.97 1.72 -10.30
N ARG A 144 -21.64 0.94 -9.27
CA ARG A 144 -20.54 1.19 -8.35
C ARG A 144 -19.42 0.20 -8.66
N CYS A 145 -18.23 0.72 -8.87
CA CYS A 145 -16.99 -0.05 -8.97
C CYS A 145 -16.19 0.13 -7.68
N ASP A 146 -16.15 -0.88 -6.83
CA ASP A 146 -15.28 -0.93 -5.66
C ASP A 146 -13.88 -1.38 -6.10
N ILE A 147 -12.83 -0.68 -5.68
CA ILE A 147 -11.44 -0.88 -6.14
C ILE A 147 -10.50 -0.97 -4.92
N ILE A 148 -9.62 -1.96 -4.94
CA ILE A 148 -8.50 -2.08 -4.00
C ILE A 148 -7.21 -2.19 -4.81
N VAL A 149 -6.32 -1.22 -4.65
CA VAL A 149 -4.97 -1.26 -5.22
C VAL A 149 -4.03 -1.80 -4.15
N LEU A 150 -3.30 -2.86 -4.48
CA LEU A 150 -2.34 -3.50 -3.58
C LEU A 150 -0.98 -2.82 -3.76
N ASN A 151 -0.47 -2.23 -2.69
CA ASN A 151 0.85 -1.62 -2.67
C ASN A 151 1.91 -2.70 -2.35
N GLU A 152 3.18 -2.31 -2.33
CA GLU A 152 4.27 -3.21 -1.98
C GLU A 152 4.14 -3.71 -0.53
N PHE A 153 4.52 -4.98 -0.31
CA PHE A 153 4.57 -5.56 1.03
C PHE A 153 5.85 -5.11 1.73
N ARG A 154 5.76 -4.75 3.01
CA ARG A 154 6.92 -4.43 3.84
C ARG A 154 7.12 -5.51 4.89
N VAL A 155 8.36 -5.95 5.07
CA VAL A 155 8.73 -6.85 6.16
C VAL A 155 9.38 -6.00 7.23
N GLU A 156 8.81 -6.01 8.43
CA GLU A 156 9.35 -5.29 9.58
C GLU A 156 9.66 -6.29 10.67
N GLU A 157 10.87 -6.19 11.24
CA GLU A 157 11.19 -6.90 12.47
C GLU A 157 10.26 -6.40 13.57
N THR A 158 9.58 -7.32 14.24
CA THR A 158 8.82 -6.94 15.43
C THR A 158 9.85 -6.67 16.52
N ALA A 159 10.06 -5.40 16.82
CA ALA A 159 10.82 -4.99 18.00
C ALA A 159 10.07 -5.47 19.25
N ASN A 160 10.28 -6.73 19.61
CA ASN A 160 10.05 -7.17 20.97
C ASN A 160 11.03 -6.35 21.81
N THR A 161 10.53 -5.61 22.80
CA THR A 161 11.32 -5.02 23.88
C THR A 161 12.00 -6.13 24.67
N SER A 162 13.07 -6.64 24.10
CA SER A 162 14.13 -7.39 24.73
C SER A 162 15.34 -7.13 23.85
N THR A 163 15.79 -5.87 23.88
CA THR A 163 17.18 -5.53 23.60
C THR A 163 18.02 -6.58 24.33
N PRO A 164 18.85 -7.38 23.63
CA PRO A 164 20.01 -7.95 24.31
C PRO A 164 20.72 -6.73 24.89
N ALA A 165 21.00 -6.73 26.19
CA ALA A 165 21.77 -5.66 26.81
C ALA A 165 23.17 -5.66 26.17
N PHE A 166 23.30 -5.02 25.00
CA PHE A 166 24.57 -4.53 24.54
C PHE A 166 24.98 -3.56 25.64
N VAL A 167 25.96 -3.98 26.43
CA VAL A 167 26.62 -3.13 27.42
C VAL A 167 27.12 -1.93 26.63
N THR A 168 26.36 -0.84 26.68
CA THR A 168 26.81 0.45 26.19
C THR A 168 27.95 0.85 27.09
N VAL A 169 29.17 0.59 26.63
CA VAL A 169 30.38 1.10 27.28
C VAL A 169 30.36 2.61 27.08
N PRO A 170 30.19 3.41 28.15
CA PRO A 170 30.26 4.85 28.00
C PRO A 170 31.64 5.24 27.45
N PRO A 171 31.72 6.29 26.62
CA PRO A 171 32.99 6.78 26.13
C PRO A 171 33.93 7.11 27.30
N SER A 172 35.21 6.79 27.14
CA SER A 172 36.20 6.99 28.20
C SER A 172 36.25 8.45 28.65
N ASN A 173 36.06 8.67 29.96
CA ASN A 173 36.20 9.97 30.60
C ASN A 173 37.63 10.20 31.15
N LEU A 174 38.61 9.44 30.67
CA LEU A 174 40.01 9.52 31.10
C LEU A 174 40.58 10.94 31.01
N HIS A 175 40.19 11.71 29.99
CA HIS A 175 40.61 13.10 29.82
C HIS A 175 40.16 14.01 30.98
N GLN A 176 39.00 13.75 31.59
CA GLN A 176 38.53 14.49 32.76
C GLN A 176 39.32 14.09 34.00
N HIS A 177 39.56 12.79 34.21
CA HIS A 177 40.34 12.30 35.34
C HIS A 177 41.80 12.80 35.31
N LEU A 178 42.42 12.82 34.13
CA LEU A 178 43.76 13.41 33.94
C LEU A 178 43.73 14.92 34.18
N GLY A 179 42.67 15.62 33.74
CA GLY A 179 42.49 17.04 34.00
C GLY A 179 42.35 17.37 35.49
N ASP A 180 41.62 16.56 36.24
CA ASP A 180 41.45 16.71 37.69
C ASP A 180 42.75 16.41 38.44
N LEU A 181 43.54 15.45 37.96
CA LEU A 181 44.87 15.17 38.52
C LEU A 181 45.80 16.38 38.38
N LEU A 182 45.83 17.00 37.20
CA LEU A 182 46.61 18.23 36.96
C LEU A 182 46.12 19.39 37.82
N ARG A 183 44.81 19.59 37.95
CA ARG A 183 44.25 20.69 38.78
C ARG A 183 44.44 20.49 40.27
N SER A 184 44.42 19.24 40.74
CA SER A 184 44.54 18.93 42.16
C SER A 184 45.99 18.90 42.64
N GLU A 185 46.97 18.87 41.71
CA GLU A 185 48.41 18.76 41.97
C GLU A 185 48.82 17.54 42.82
N LYS A 186 47.88 16.61 43.08
CA LYS A 186 48.10 15.44 43.92
C LYS A 186 49.03 14.47 43.20
N GLY A 187 50.13 14.12 43.86
CA GLY A 187 51.12 13.19 43.32
C GLY A 187 52.04 13.78 42.26
N ALA A 188 52.08 15.11 42.11
CA ALA A 188 53.03 15.77 41.23
C ALA A 188 54.48 15.46 41.66
N ASP A 189 55.31 15.06 40.71
CA ASP A 189 56.72 14.69 40.92
C ASP A 189 57.69 15.66 40.23
N VAL A 190 57.16 16.62 39.47
CA VAL A 190 57.94 17.66 38.77
C VAL A 190 57.27 19.02 38.94
N VAL A 191 58.07 20.10 38.96
CA VAL A 191 57.58 21.48 38.93
C VAL A 191 58.27 22.22 37.80
N PHE A 192 57.48 22.87 36.95
CA PHE A 192 57.96 23.76 35.90
C PHE A 192 57.86 25.21 36.35
N GLU A 193 58.95 25.95 36.22
CA GLU A 193 58.95 27.41 36.38
C GLU A 193 58.86 28.06 35.00
N VAL A 194 57.79 28.82 34.77
CA VAL A 194 57.52 29.51 33.49
C VAL A 194 57.28 30.98 33.79
N GLY A 195 58.31 31.80 33.56
CA GLY A 195 58.35 33.17 34.11
C GLY A 195 58.46 33.13 35.64
N ASN A 196 57.83 34.09 36.34
CA ASN A 196 57.81 34.14 37.81
C ASN A 196 56.67 33.30 38.43
N LYS A 197 56.26 32.21 37.77
CA LYS A 197 55.18 31.32 38.23
C LYS A 197 55.59 29.86 38.11
N THR A 198 55.21 29.07 39.10
CA THR A 198 55.49 27.63 39.19
C THR A 198 54.24 26.81 38.92
N PHE A 199 54.38 25.71 38.17
CA PHE A 199 53.31 24.78 37.81
C PHE A 199 53.73 23.35 38.16
N ALA A 200 52.97 22.68 39.03
CA ALA A 200 53.20 21.27 39.37
C ALA A 200 52.73 20.34 38.23
N ALA A 201 53.46 19.26 37.99
CA ALA A 201 53.21 18.31 36.91
C ALA A 201 53.62 16.88 37.28
N HIS A 202 53.21 15.92 36.44
CA HIS A 202 53.42 14.48 36.60
C HIS A 202 54.19 13.94 35.40
N ARG A 203 55.26 13.14 35.60
CA ARG A 203 56.05 12.51 34.52
C ARG A 203 55.55 11.14 34.09
#